data_AF-E8KFF0-F1
#
_entry.id   AF-E8KFF0-F1
#
_cell.length_a   1.000
_cell.length_b   1.000
_cell.length_c   1.000
_cell.angle_alpha   90.00
_cell.angle_beta   90.00
_cell.angle_gamma   90.00
#
_symmetry.space_group_name_H-M   'P 1'
#
loop_
_entity.id
_entity.type
_entity.pdbx_description
1 polymer ?
#
loop_
_entity_poly.entity_id
_entity_poly.type
_entity_poly.pdbx_seq_one_letter_code
_entity_poly.pdbx_strand_id
1 'polypeptide(L)'
;PPYLCTRQESYKQARYFDLIDFLRLVNITRPPYIFFSSTKSEFIRFIDYMQEDKVDNWQAFHNAKRIAINASASYSGKYEDNLVYKF
;
A
#
# COMPACT_ATOMS: atom_id res chain seq x y z
N PRO A 1 7.57 3.43 3.75
CA PRO A 1 7.54 2.16 4.53
C PRO A 1 7.73 1.00 3.55
N PRO A 2 8.37 -0.12 3.94
CA PRO A 2 8.48 -1.28 3.06
C PRO A 2 7.08 -1.80 2.71
N TYR A 3 6.89 -2.34 1.50
CA TYR A 3 5.59 -2.89 1.13
C TYR A 3 5.29 -4.13 1.99
N LEU A 4 4.05 -4.25 2.46
CA LEU A 4 3.58 -5.47 3.12
C LEU A 4 3.83 -6.66 2.17
N CYS A 5 4.44 -7.73 2.69
CA CYS A 5 4.79 -8.95 1.95
C CYS A 5 5.89 -8.81 0.86
N THR A 6 6.72 -7.77 0.87
CA THR A 6 7.91 -7.69 -0.01
C THR A 6 9.21 -8.03 0.72
N ARG A 7 10.21 -8.52 -0.02
CA ARG A 7 11.54 -8.79 0.55
C ARG A 7 12.15 -7.48 1.05
N GLN A 8 12.35 -7.38 2.36
CA GLN A 8 12.86 -6.16 3.02
C GLN A 8 14.40 -6.12 3.13
N GLU A 9 15.11 -7.12 2.60
CA GLU A 9 16.58 -7.22 2.63
C GLU A 9 17.29 -5.99 2.07
N SER A 10 16.64 -5.26 1.16
CA SER A 10 17.15 -4.02 0.56
C SER A 10 16.92 -2.77 1.43
N TYR A 11 16.07 -2.84 2.45
CA TYR A 11 15.84 -1.76 3.41
C TYR A 11 16.72 -1.99 4.64
N LYS A 12 17.55 -1.00 5.00
CA LYS A 12 18.33 -1.00 6.27
C LYS A 12 17.43 -0.81 7.50
N GLN A 13 16.40 -1.63 7.67
CA GLN A 13 15.54 -1.56 8.84
C GLN A 13 16.03 -2.49 9.94
N ALA A 14 16.17 -1.95 11.15
CA ALA A 14 16.57 -2.72 12.34
C ALA A 14 15.49 -3.71 12.80
N ARG A 15 14.23 -3.53 12.36
CA ARG A 15 13.07 -4.36 12.68
C ARG A 15 12.22 -4.58 11.42
N TYR A 16 11.73 -5.80 11.25
CA TYR A 16 10.80 -6.18 10.19
C TYR A 16 9.49 -5.38 10.28
N PHE A 17 9.03 -4.81 9.16
CA PHE A 17 7.72 -4.17 9.06
C PHE A 17 6.65 -5.23 8.82
N ASP A 18 5.82 -5.49 9.83
CA ASP A 18 4.82 -6.55 9.82
C ASP A 18 3.39 -6.05 9.56
N LEU A 19 2.43 -6.99 9.63
CA LEU A 19 1.00 -6.68 9.50
C LEU A 19 0.50 -5.68 10.54
N ILE A 20 0.97 -5.77 11.79
CA ILE A 20 0.52 -4.85 12.85
C ILE A 20 1.05 -3.44 12.60
N ASP A 21 2.30 -3.32 12.15
CA ASP A 21 2.87 -2.03 11.75
C ASP A 21 2.13 -1.42 10.56
N PHE A 22 1.71 -2.26 9.61
CA PHE A 22 0.86 -1.85 8.50
C PHE A 22 -0.50 -1.34 8.95
N LEU A 23 -1.22 -2.10 9.78
CA LEU A 23 -2.52 -1.69 10.30
C LEU A 23 -2.41 -0.39 11.11
N ARG A 24 -1.38 -0.25 11.95
CA ARG A 24 -1.11 0.98 12.70
C ARG A 24 -0.84 2.16 11.77
N LEU A 25 -0.01 1.98 10.75
CA LEU A 25 0.29 3.00 9.75
C LEU A 25 -0.99 3.48 9.06
N VAL A 26 -1.82 2.55 8.58
CA VAL A 26 -3.07 2.89 7.91
C VAL A 26 -4.02 3.62 8.87
N ASN A 27 -4.12 3.19 10.12
CA ASN A 27 -5.00 3.81 11.11
C ASN A 27 -4.62 5.26 11.45
N ILE A 28 -3.33 5.62 11.41
CA ILE A 28 -2.86 6.99 11.68
C ILE A 28 -2.74 7.86 10.42
N THR A 29 -2.97 7.28 9.24
CA THR A 29 -2.83 7.97 7.96
C THR A 29 -3.91 9.02 7.79
N ARG A 30 -3.50 10.23 7.39
CA ARG A 30 -4.38 11.34 7.03
C ARG A 30 -3.74 12.12 5.88
N PRO A 31 -4.52 12.69 4.96
CA PRO A 31 -3.97 13.59 3.94
C PRO A 31 -3.13 14.71 4.57
N PRO A 32 -2.04 15.15 3.92
CA PRO A 32 -1.54 14.66 2.63
C PRO A 32 -0.72 13.36 2.77
N TYR A 33 -0.87 12.44 1.82
CA TYR A 33 -0.05 11.23 1.76
C TYR A 33 0.21 10.76 0.33
N ILE A 34 1.29 9.98 0.17
CA ILE A 34 1.62 9.22 -1.03
C ILE A 34 2.07 7.82 -0.58
N PHE A 35 1.42 6.80 -1.10
CA PHE A 35 1.80 5.40 -0.96
C PHE A 35 2.25 4.85 -2.29
N PHE A 36 3.31 4.07 -2.23
CA PHE A 36 3.69 3.16 -3.30
C PHE A 36 3.21 1.77 -2.87
N SER A 37 2.74 0.96 -3.81
CA SER A 37 2.38 -0.43 -3.60
C SER A 37 2.53 -1.21 -4.90
N SER A 38 2.43 -2.54 -4.84
CA SER A 38 2.35 -3.37 -6.04
C SER A 38 1.29 -4.45 -5.88
N THR A 39 0.97 -5.15 -6.96
CA THR A 39 0.12 -6.37 -6.94
C THR A 39 0.63 -7.48 -6.02
N LYS A 40 1.89 -7.42 -5.55
CA LYS A 40 2.43 -8.36 -4.55
C LYS A 40 2.10 -7.94 -3.11
N SER A 41 1.56 -6.75 -2.91
CA SER A 41 1.14 -6.24 -1.60
C SER A 41 -0.38 -6.26 -1.48
N GLU A 42 -0.88 -6.40 -0.25
CA GLU A 42 -2.32 -6.37 0.03
C GLU A 42 -2.89 -4.95 0.12
N PHE A 43 -2.09 -3.91 -0.18
CA PHE A 43 -2.46 -2.53 0.10
C PHE A 43 -3.75 -2.09 -0.59
N ILE A 44 -3.85 -2.27 -1.91
CA ILE A 44 -5.02 -1.85 -2.69
C ILE A 44 -6.27 -2.58 -2.20
N ARG A 45 -6.19 -3.91 -2.08
CA ARG A 45 -7.29 -4.75 -1.60
C ARG A 45 -7.76 -4.34 -0.20
N PHE A 46 -6.82 -4.00 0.68
CA PHE A 46 -7.14 -3.54 2.02
C PHE A 46 -7.87 -2.19 2.00
N ILE A 47 -7.41 -1.21 1.21
CA ILE A 47 -8.07 0.09 1.10
C ILE A 47 -9.46 -0.03 0.45
N ASP A 48 -9.63 -0.93 -0.52
CA ASP A 48 -10.94 -1.21 -1.12
C ASP A 48 -11.91 -1.77 -0.08
N TYR A 49 -11.50 -2.81 0.66
CA TYR A 49 -12.25 -3.35 1.81
C TYR A 49 -12.63 -2.26 2.82
N MET A 50 -11.67 -1.39 3.20
CA MET A 50 -11.94 -0.34 4.18
C MET A 50 -13.05 0.60 3.72
N GLN A 51 -13.05 0.95 2.43
CA GLN A 51 -14.02 1.87 1.85
C GLN A 51 -15.39 1.22 1.65
N GLU A 52 -15.45 -0.07 1.30
CA GLU A 52 -16.67 -0.85 1.14
C GLU A 52 -17.38 -1.02 2.49
N ASP A 53 -16.65 -1.51 3.50
CA ASP A 53 -17.21 -1.88 4.80
C ASP A 53 -17.23 -0.72 5.81
N LYS A 54 -16.74 0.46 5.41
CA LYS A 54 -16.69 1.67 6.25
C LYS A 54 -15.98 1.46 7.58
N VAL A 55 -14.93 0.64 7.59
CA VAL A 55 -14.11 0.36 8.77
C VAL A 55 -13.30 1.59 9.20
N ASP A 56 -12.70 1.55 10.38
CA ASP A 56 -11.97 2.68 10.95
C ASP A 56 -11.00 3.35 9.96
N ASN A 57 -11.03 4.68 9.95
CA ASN A 57 -10.21 5.56 9.08
C ASN A 57 -10.46 5.44 7.56
N TRP A 58 -11.53 4.79 7.09
CA TRP A 58 -11.84 4.71 5.65
C TRP A 58 -11.94 6.07 4.95
N GLN A 59 -12.38 7.12 5.66
CA GLN A 59 -12.53 8.47 5.11
C GLN A 59 -11.19 9.08 4.68
N ALA A 60 -10.09 8.69 5.33
CA ALA A 60 -8.76 9.14 4.92
C ALA A 60 -8.48 8.73 3.47
N PHE A 61 -8.95 7.56 3.04
CA PHE A 61 -8.73 7.00 1.71
C PHE A 61 -9.85 7.26 0.70
N HIS A 62 -11.01 7.75 1.15
CA HIS A 62 -12.09 8.13 0.26
C HIS A 62 -11.63 9.17 -0.78
N ASN A 63 -11.91 8.95 -2.07
CA ASN A 63 -11.46 9.78 -3.19
C ASN A 63 -9.92 9.90 -3.33
N ALA A 64 -9.15 8.97 -2.76
CA ALA A 64 -7.73 8.87 -3.07
C ALA A 64 -7.55 8.59 -4.57
N LYS A 65 -6.52 9.20 -5.16
CA LYS A 65 -6.16 8.98 -6.56
C LYS A 65 -5.20 7.81 -6.65
N ARG A 66 -5.37 6.97 -7.68
CA ARG A 66 -4.50 5.83 -7.98
C ARG A 66 -3.94 5.97 -9.39
N ILE A 67 -2.63 5.79 -9.54
CA ILE A 67 -1.94 5.64 -10.81
C ILE A 67 -1.35 4.23 -10.83
N ALA A 68 -1.77 3.42 -11.80
CA ALA A 68 -1.31 2.04 -11.98
C ALA A 68 -0.38 1.97 -13.21
N ILE A 69 0.80 1.37 -13.05
CA ILE A 69 1.78 1.14 -14.10
C ILE A 69 2.07 -0.35 -14.18
N ASN A 70 1.86 -0.94 -15.36
CA ASN A 70 2.24 -2.32 -15.62
C ASN A 70 3.75 -2.41 -15.83
N ALA A 71 4.45 -3.03 -14.88
CA ALA A 71 5.88 -3.31 -14.98
C ALA A 71 6.10 -4.78 -15.35
N SER A 72 7.05 -5.03 -16.25
CA SER A 72 7.54 -6.39 -16.52
C SER A 72 9.01 -6.47 -16.13
N ALA A 73 9.32 -7.24 -15.08
CA ALA A 73 10.72 -7.51 -14.71
C ALA A 73 11.31 -8.72 -15.47
N SER A 74 10.47 -9.52 -16.14
CA SER A 74 10.89 -10.69 -16.92
C SER A 74 9.77 -11.20 -17.84
N TYR A 75 10.08 -12.16 -18.72
CA TYR A 75 9.14 -12.81 -19.66
C TYR A 75 7.88 -13.39 -18.98
N SER A 76 7.99 -13.83 -17.73
CA SER A 76 6.89 -14.40 -16.94
C SER A 76 6.40 -13.53 -15.77
N GLY A 77 7.15 -12.48 -15.40
CA GLY A 77 6.88 -11.67 -14.21
C GLY A 77 6.23 -10.33 -14.55
N LYS A 78 4.93 -10.34 -14.89
CA LYS A 78 4.11 -9.13 -14.95
C LYS A 78 3.64 -8.76 -13.54
N TYR A 79 3.90 -7.55 -13.08
CA TYR A 79 3.31 -7.01 -11.86
C TYR A 79 2.96 -5.55 -12.07
N GLU A 80 1.87 -5.12 -11.45
CA GLU A 80 1.46 -3.71 -11.48
C GLU A 80 2.02 -3.00 -10.24
N ASP A 81 2.67 -1.85 -10.48
CA ASP A 81 3.05 -0.88 -9.46
C ASP A 81 1.98 0.21 -9.37
N ASN A 82 1.72 0.65 -8.15
CA ASN A 82 0.60 1.50 -7.79
C ASN A 82 1.08 2.67 -6.96
N LEU A 83 0.76 3.88 -7.40
CA LEU A 83 0.92 5.12 -6.64
C LEU A 83 -0.47 5.58 -6.19
N VAL A 84 -0.69 5.62 -4.87
CA VAL A 84 -1.94 6.07 -4.25
C VAL A 84 -1.69 7.35 -3.46
N TYR A 85 -2.46 8.41 -3.71
CA TYR A 85 -2.23 9.70 -3.06
C TYR A 85 -3.50 10.49 -2.82
N LYS A 86 -3.44 11.38 -1.83
CA LYS A 86 -4.47 12.36 -1.51
C LYS A 86 -3.84 13.55 -0.81
N PHE A 87 -4.27 14.76 -1.16
CA PHE A 87 -3.83 16.02 -0.57
C PHE A 87 -5.00 16.68 0.16
#